data_AF-A0A453EU87-F1
#
_entry.id   AF-A0A453EU87-F1
#
_cell.length_a   1.000
_cell.length_b   1.000
_cell.length_c   1.000
_cell.angle_alpha   90.00
_cell.angle_beta   90.00
_cell.angle_gamma   90.00
#
_symmetry.space_group_name_H-M   'P 1'
#
loop_
_entity.id
_entity.type
_entity.pdbx_description
1 polymer ?
#
loop_
_entity_poly.entity_id
_entity_poly.type
_entity_poly.pdbx_seq_one_letter_code
_entity_poly.pdbx_strand_id
1 'polypeptide(L)'
;DDSDVVFRATSGKWRAAVVEISRMNKACRPVLVGTTSVEQSETLSEQLREAGIPHEVLNAKPENVEREAEIVAQSGRLGAVTIATNMAGRGTDIILGGNAEFMARLKLREMLMPRIVNPVDGVIVSKKQLPPRKTWKTNESLFPCELSEDTLSCIKDAVEVAVKEWGEKSLPELEAEERLSYSCEKGPTRDEVIATLRTAFMKIADEFKIYTEEEKKKVIATGGLHVVGTERHESRRIDNQLRGRSGRQGDPGSSRFFLSLEDNIFRIFGGDRIQGLMQAFRVEDLPIESKMLTRALDEAQRKVENYFFDIRKQLFEYDEVLNSQRDRVYAERRRALASGSLESLIVEYAELTMDDILEV
;
A
#
# COMPACT_ATOMS: atom_id res chain seq x y z
N ASP A 1 15.83 -9.70 12.22
CA ASP A 1 16.09 -9.88 10.78
C ASP A 1 17.06 -11.00 10.57
N ASP A 2 16.64 -12.01 9.82
CA ASP A 2 17.46 -13.17 9.52
C ASP A 2 18.34 -12.89 8.30
N SER A 3 19.42 -13.66 8.16
CA SER A 3 20.26 -13.63 6.97
C SER A 3 19.48 -14.07 5.72
N ASP A 4 19.84 -13.48 4.59
CA ASP A 4 19.24 -13.83 3.31
C ASP A 4 19.66 -15.24 2.90
N VAL A 5 18.71 -15.99 2.35
CA VAL A 5 18.89 -17.35 1.84
C VAL A 5 18.99 -17.27 0.33
N VAL A 6 20.12 -17.68 -0.23
CA VAL A 6 20.39 -17.53 -1.66
C VAL A 6 20.40 -18.89 -2.35
N PHE A 7 19.70 -18.97 -3.48
CA PHE A 7 19.62 -20.14 -4.34
C PHE A 7 20.29 -19.85 -5.68
N ARG A 8 20.76 -20.91 -6.35
CA ARG A 8 21.29 -20.76 -7.70
C ARG A 8 20.17 -20.51 -8.72
N ALA A 9 19.09 -21.29 -8.63
CA ALA A 9 17.99 -21.28 -9.57
C ALA A 9 16.71 -20.72 -8.94
N THR A 10 15.89 -20.08 -9.77
CA THR A 10 14.63 -19.46 -9.37
C THR A 10 13.60 -20.49 -8.88
N SER A 11 13.61 -21.71 -9.42
CA SER A 11 12.74 -22.81 -8.99
C SER A 11 13.04 -23.30 -7.57
N GLY A 12 14.31 -23.32 -7.17
CA GLY A 12 14.73 -23.65 -5.80
C GLY A 12 14.27 -22.60 -4.81
N LYS A 13 14.41 -21.31 -5.17
CA LYS A 13 13.93 -20.16 -4.40
C LYS A 13 12.43 -20.26 -4.11
N TRP A 14 11.59 -20.45 -5.13
CA TRP A 14 10.14 -20.51 -4.96
C TRP A 14 9.70 -21.69 -4.08
N ARG A 15 10.27 -22.88 -4.29
CA ARG A 15 9.99 -24.03 -3.42
C ARG A 15 10.35 -23.76 -1.97
N ALA A 16 11.51 -23.18 -1.71
CA ALA A 16 11.94 -22.84 -0.35
C ALA A 16 11.01 -21.79 0.30
N ALA A 17 10.60 -20.77 -0.46
CA ALA A 17 9.65 -19.76 0.02
C ALA A 17 8.29 -20.38 0.37
N VAL A 18 7.74 -21.24 -0.49
CA VAL A 18 6.47 -21.95 -0.23
C VAL A 18 6.57 -22.87 0.99
N VAL A 19 7.70 -23.57 1.17
CA VAL A 19 7.94 -24.42 2.34
C VAL A 19 7.98 -23.58 3.63
N GLU A 20 8.64 -22.43 3.62
CA GLU A 20 8.68 -21.51 4.76
C GLU A 20 7.28 -20.96 5.08
N ILE A 21 6.54 -20.49 4.08
CA ILE A 21 5.17 -20.00 4.23
C ILE A 21 4.27 -21.10 4.80
N SER A 22 4.36 -22.32 4.27
CA SER A 22 3.61 -23.49 4.76
C SER A 22 3.94 -23.80 6.21
N ARG A 23 5.21 -23.75 6.61
CA ARG A 23 5.64 -23.98 7.98
C ARG A 23 5.08 -22.93 8.94
N MET A 24 5.13 -21.66 8.56
CA MET A 24 4.60 -20.56 9.37
C MET A 24 3.08 -20.60 9.47
N ASN A 25 2.39 -20.89 8.37
CA ASN A 25 0.93 -21.04 8.34
C ASN A 25 0.45 -22.22 9.20
N LYS A 26 1.14 -23.37 9.17
CA LYS A 26 0.86 -24.50 10.07
C LYS A 26 1.04 -24.16 11.55
N ALA A 27 1.92 -23.22 11.87
CA ALA A 27 2.10 -22.67 13.22
C ALA A 27 1.11 -21.52 13.53
N CYS A 28 0.13 -21.25 12.65
CA CYS A 28 -0.82 -20.14 12.74
C CYS A 28 -0.18 -18.75 12.84
N ARG A 29 1.05 -18.60 12.34
CA ARG A 29 1.77 -17.32 12.35
C ARG A 29 1.43 -16.51 11.09
N PRO A 30 1.09 -15.21 11.21
CA PRO A 30 0.83 -14.38 10.04
C PRO A 30 2.08 -14.18 9.18
N VAL A 31 1.90 -14.23 7.86
CA VAL A 31 2.98 -14.10 6.87
C VAL A 31 2.64 -13.03 5.84
N LEU A 32 3.54 -12.07 5.67
CA LEU A 32 3.52 -11.11 4.57
C LEU A 32 4.63 -11.45 3.57
N VAL A 33 4.26 -11.72 2.32
CA VAL A 33 5.21 -12.00 1.24
C VAL A 33 5.33 -10.79 0.33
N GLY A 34 6.54 -10.30 0.12
CA GLY A 34 6.84 -9.24 -0.85
C GLY A 34 7.44 -9.79 -2.14
N THR A 35 6.84 -9.43 -3.26
CA THR A 35 7.30 -9.73 -4.62
C THR A 35 7.61 -8.44 -5.38
N THR A 36 8.35 -8.50 -6.48
CA THR A 36 8.69 -7.31 -7.28
C THR A 36 7.75 -7.13 -8.48
N SER A 37 7.04 -8.18 -8.89
CA SER A 37 6.13 -8.14 -10.04
C SER A 37 4.78 -8.82 -9.76
N VAL A 38 3.78 -8.41 -10.55
CA VAL A 38 2.43 -9.01 -10.53
C VAL A 38 2.49 -10.48 -10.97
N GLU A 39 3.25 -10.77 -12.04
CA GLU A 39 3.41 -12.13 -12.56
C GLU A 39 3.98 -13.10 -11.52
N GLN A 40 4.96 -12.66 -10.74
CA GLN A 40 5.52 -13.45 -9.64
C GLN A 40 4.50 -13.70 -8.53
N SER A 41 3.64 -12.73 -8.26
CA SER A 41 2.60 -12.85 -7.23
C SER A 41 1.52 -13.84 -7.63
N GLU A 42 1.10 -13.81 -8.90
CA GLU A 42 0.16 -14.78 -9.47
C GLU A 42 0.78 -16.19 -9.47
N THR A 43 2.05 -16.32 -9.88
CA THR A 43 2.75 -17.61 -9.88
C THR A 43 2.89 -18.18 -8.46
N LEU A 44 3.21 -17.34 -7.47
CA LEU A 44 3.27 -17.74 -6.07
C LEU A 44 1.88 -18.11 -5.53
N SER A 45 0.86 -17.33 -5.88
CA SER A 45 -0.54 -17.58 -5.53
C SER A 45 -1.00 -18.96 -6.00
N GLU A 46 -0.69 -19.33 -7.24
CA GLU A 46 -0.97 -20.66 -7.79
C GLU A 46 -0.31 -21.77 -6.96
N GLN A 47 0.99 -21.63 -6.63
CA GLN A 47 1.71 -22.61 -5.81
C GLN A 47 1.15 -22.72 -4.39
N LEU A 48 0.75 -21.61 -3.76
CA LEU A 48 0.12 -21.63 -2.44
C LEU A 48 -1.27 -22.28 -2.48
N ARG A 49 -2.02 -22.07 -3.57
CA ARG A 49 -3.32 -22.72 -3.79
C ARG A 49 -3.17 -24.23 -3.96
N GLU A 50 -2.16 -24.68 -4.71
CA GLU A 50 -1.82 -26.11 -4.82
C GLU A 50 -1.40 -26.71 -3.47
N ALA A 51 -0.72 -25.94 -2.63
CA ALA A 51 -0.38 -26.32 -1.27
C ALA A 51 -1.56 -26.25 -0.27
N GLY A 52 -2.73 -25.80 -0.71
CA GLY A 52 -3.93 -25.68 0.13
C GLY A 52 -3.88 -24.56 1.17
N ILE A 53 -3.05 -23.53 0.95
CA ILE A 53 -2.85 -22.41 1.88
C ILE A 53 -3.76 -21.24 1.47
N PRO A 54 -4.74 -20.83 2.32
CA PRO A 54 -5.55 -19.66 2.04
C PRO A 54 -4.68 -18.40 2.11
N HIS A 55 -4.78 -17.56 1.09
CA HIS A 55 -3.97 -16.35 0.97
C HIS A 55 -4.71 -15.27 0.19
N GLU A 56 -4.28 -14.02 0.38
CA GLU A 56 -4.79 -12.85 -0.32
C GLU A 56 -3.67 -12.20 -1.15
N VAL A 57 -3.99 -11.69 -2.35
CA VAL A 57 -3.03 -11.07 -3.26
C VAL A 57 -3.35 -9.59 -3.45
N LEU A 58 -2.34 -8.74 -3.30
CA LEU A 58 -2.41 -7.30 -3.47
C LEU A 58 -1.54 -6.90 -4.66
N ASN A 59 -2.14 -6.22 -5.63
CA ASN A 59 -1.54 -5.97 -6.95
C ASN A 59 -1.22 -4.49 -7.20
N ALA A 60 -1.39 -3.60 -6.22
CA ALA A 60 -1.14 -2.16 -6.28
C ALA A 60 -1.91 -1.43 -7.41
N LYS A 61 -3.11 -1.92 -7.77
CA LYS A 61 -3.95 -1.27 -8.78
C LYS A 61 -4.76 -0.14 -8.14
N PRO A 62 -4.83 1.08 -8.74
CA PRO A 62 -5.55 2.22 -8.16
C PRO A 62 -7.01 1.92 -7.78
N GLU A 63 -7.70 1.13 -8.62
CA GLU A 63 -9.09 0.71 -8.41
C GLU A 63 -9.28 -0.16 -7.15
N ASN A 64 -8.22 -0.84 -6.71
CA ASN A 64 -8.26 -1.78 -5.59
C ASN A 64 -7.67 -1.20 -4.30
N VAL A 65 -7.23 0.06 -4.26
CA VAL A 65 -6.51 0.62 -3.11
C VAL A 65 -7.32 0.52 -1.81
N GLU A 66 -8.63 0.78 -1.85
CA GLU A 66 -9.51 0.64 -0.68
C GLU A 66 -9.57 -0.81 -0.20
N ARG A 67 -9.79 -1.75 -1.11
CA ARG A 67 -9.85 -3.19 -0.79
C ARG A 67 -8.50 -3.73 -0.32
N GLU A 68 -7.40 -3.24 -0.90
CA GLU A 68 -6.05 -3.60 -0.47
C GLU A 68 -5.78 -3.12 0.95
N ALA A 69 -6.20 -1.90 1.29
CA ALA A 69 -6.11 -1.40 2.65
C ALA A 69 -6.92 -2.27 3.64
N GLU A 70 -8.11 -2.73 3.23
CA GLU A 70 -8.93 -3.64 4.05
C GLU A 70 -8.22 -4.96 4.34
N ILE A 71 -7.63 -5.59 3.32
CA ILE A 71 -6.90 -6.84 3.47
C ILE A 71 -5.67 -6.64 4.36
N VAL A 72 -4.90 -5.57 4.12
CA VAL A 72 -3.64 -5.29 4.84
C VAL A 72 -3.90 -5.03 6.32
N ALA A 73 -5.00 -4.35 6.65
CA ALA A 73 -5.40 -4.12 8.03
C ALA A 73 -5.67 -5.43 8.80
N GLN A 74 -5.98 -6.52 8.09
CA GLN A 74 -6.25 -7.85 8.65
C GLN A 74 -5.08 -8.84 8.49
N SER A 75 -4.02 -8.49 7.77
CA SER A 75 -2.85 -9.36 7.56
C SER A 75 -2.11 -9.76 8.85
N GLY A 76 -2.38 -9.10 9.98
CA GLY A 76 -1.80 -9.43 11.28
C GLY A 76 -2.56 -10.48 12.08
N ARG A 77 -3.64 -11.04 11.55
CA ARG A 77 -4.48 -12.08 12.18
C ARG A 77 -3.82 -13.48 12.11
N LEU A 78 -4.26 -14.40 12.97
CA LEU A 78 -3.70 -15.74 13.05
C LEU A 78 -3.82 -16.48 11.71
N GLY A 79 -2.70 -17.05 11.27
CA GLY A 79 -2.62 -17.83 10.03
C GLY A 79 -2.85 -17.03 8.74
N ALA A 80 -3.02 -15.71 8.80
CA ALA A 80 -3.21 -14.90 7.61
C ALA A 80 -1.96 -14.92 6.73
N VAL A 81 -2.13 -15.17 5.43
CA VAL A 81 -1.05 -15.09 4.43
C VAL A 81 -1.43 -14.04 3.41
N THR A 82 -0.57 -13.04 3.22
CA THR A 82 -0.81 -11.95 2.29
C THR A 82 0.38 -11.79 1.36
N ILE A 83 0.14 -11.79 0.05
CA ILE A 83 1.13 -11.51 -0.98
C ILE A 83 0.96 -10.06 -1.42
N ALA A 84 2.02 -9.27 -1.34
CA ALA A 84 2.05 -7.87 -1.74
C ALA A 84 3.04 -7.65 -2.88
N THR A 85 2.55 -7.16 -4.02
CA THR A 85 3.42 -6.69 -5.11
C THR A 85 4.07 -5.37 -4.73
N ASN A 86 5.39 -5.28 -4.83
CA ASN A 86 6.20 -4.11 -4.53
C ASN A 86 5.86 -3.47 -3.16
N MET A 87 5.08 -2.38 -3.20
CA MET A 87 4.64 -1.62 -2.04
C MET A 87 3.11 -1.57 -1.96
N ALA A 88 2.40 -2.60 -2.43
CA ALA A 88 0.97 -2.74 -2.20
C ALA A 88 0.66 -2.69 -0.69
N GLY A 89 -0.44 -2.05 -0.30
CA GLY A 89 -0.74 -1.82 1.11
C GLY A 89 0.15 -0.79 1.81
N ARG A 90 0.81 0.11 1.06
CA ARG A 90 1.48 1.28 1.64
C ARG A 90 0.48 2.27 2.22
N GLY A 91 0.81 2.77 3.42
CA GLY A 91 -0.05 3.70 4.17
C GLY A 91 -0.98 3.01 5.17
N THR A 92 -1.16 1.68 5.07
CA THR A 92 -1.95 0.92 6.04
C THR A 92 -1.04 0.14 6.99
N ASP A 93 -1.36 0.23 8.27
CA ASP A 93 -0.61 -0.41 9.34
C ASP A 93 -1.09 -1.84 9.58
N ILE A 94 -0.14 -2.79 9.62
CA ILE A 94 -0.41 -4.18 9.98
C ILE A 94 -0.27 -4.30 11.49
N ILE A 95 -1.40 -4.46 12.18
CA ILE A 95 -1.46 -4.62 13.63
C ILE A 95 -1.65 -6.11 13.95
N LEU A 96 -0.85 -6.65 14.87
CA LEU A 96 -1.00 -8.05 15.30
C LEU A 96 -2.37 -8.27 15.95
N GLY A 97 -3.08 -9.30 15.52
CA GLY A 97 -4.47 -9.58 15.94
C GLY A 97 -5.54 -8.88 15.10
N GLY A 98 -5.16 -8.05 14.11
CA GLY A 98 -6.09 -7.29 13.27
C GLY A 98 -6.43 -5.91 13.84
N ASN A 99 -6.98 -5.04 12.99
CA ASN A 99 -7.34 -3.67 13.36
C ASN A 99 -8.84 -3.53 13.65
N ALA A 100 -9.20 -3.46 14.94
CA ALA A 100 -10.58 -3.31 15.41
C ALA A 100 -11.25 -2.01 14.96
N GLU A 101 -10.54 -0.88 15.05
CA GLU A 101 -11.06 0.44 14.63
C GLU A 101 -11.36 0.43 13.12
N PHE A 102 -10.50 -0.19 12.32
CA PHE A 102 -10.71 -0.33 10.88
C PHE A 102 -11.92 -1.22 10.55
N MET A 103 -12.09 -2.35 11.26
CA MET A 103 -13.29 -3.21 11.10
C MET A 103 -14.57 -2.49 11.51
N ALA A 104 -14.54 -1.71 12.58
CA ALA A 104 -15.67 -0.91 13.02
C ALA A 104 -16.07 0.14 11.98
N ARG A 105 -15.09 0.84 11.40
CA ARG A 105 -15.33 1.79 10.30
C ARG A 105 -15.95 1.08 9.11
N LEU A 106 -15.42 -0.09 8.74
CA LEU A 106 -15.90 -0.88 7.62
C LEU A 106 -17.37 -1.32 7.80
N LYS A 107 -17.73 -1.76 9.02
CA LYS A 107 -19.10 -2.17 9.35
C LYS A 107 -20.06 -0.99 9.36
N LEU A 108 -19.65 0.16 9.91
CA LEU A 108 -20.45 1.38 9.88
C LEU A 108 -20.65 1.86 8.43
N ARG A 109 -19.60 1.80 7.60
CA ARG A 109 -19.65 2.14 6.17
C ARG A 109 -20.67 1.30 5.42
N GLU A 110 -20.67 -0.02 5.64
CA GLU A 110 -21.59 -0.98 5.01
C GLU A 110 -23.06 -0.63 5.29
N MET A 111 -23.38 -0.16 6.51
CA MET A 111 -24.75 0.18 6.92
C MET A 111 -25.17 1.60 6.51
N LEU A 112 -24.22 2.53 6.49
CA LEU A 112 -24.46 3.96 6.26
C LEU A 112 -24.50 4.33 4.77
N MET A 113 -23.50 3.90 4.00
CA MET A 113 -23.30 4.36 2.61
C MET A 113 -24.48 4.05 1.68
N PRO A 114 -25.11 2.86 1.70
CA PRO A 114 -26.23 2.56 0.81
C PRO A 114 -27.47 3.45 1.02
N ARG A 115 -27.61 4.07 2.20
CA ARG A 115 -28.75 4.91 2.55
C ARG A 115 -28.54 6.40 2.23
N ILE A 116 -27.29 6.85 2.24
CA ILE A 116 -26.95 8.28 2.18
C ILE A 116 -26.34 8.69 0.84
N VAL A 117 -25.58 7.81 0.18
CA VAL A 117 -24.87 8.16 -1.06
C VAL A 117 -25.82 8.13 -2.25
N ASN A 118 -25.77 9.17 -3.07
CA ASN A 118 -26.46 9.21 -4.35
C ASN A 118 -25.72 8.33 -5.40
N PRO A 119 -26.34 7.29 -5.97
CA PRO A 119 -25.68 6.38 -6.92
C PRO A 119 -25.33 7.01 -8.29
N VAL A 120 -25.65 8.29 -8.53
CA VAL A 120 -25.47 8.98 -9.81
C VAL A 120 -24.18 9.82 -9.87
N ASP A 121 -23.49 10.06 -8.75
CA ASP A 121 -22.33 10.96 -8.64
C ASP A 121 -20.99 10.38 -9.15
N GLY A 122 -21.04 9.54 -10.18
CA GLY A 122 -19.85 9.26 -10.98
C GLY A 122 -19.56 10.46 -11.88
N VAL A 123 -18.35 11.03 -11.81
CA VAL A 123 -17.87 11.99 -12.81
C VAL A 123 -18.05 11.35 -14.20
N ILE A 124 -18.90 11.92 -15.05
CA ILE A 124 -19.12 11.46 -16.42
C ILE A 124 -17.87 11.84 -17.23
N VAL A 125 -16.79 11.08 -17.09
CA VAL A 125 -15.64 11.15 -17.98
C VAL A 125 -15.97 10.28 -19.19
N SER A 126 -16.62 10.90 -20.18
CA SER A 126 -17.00 10.31 -21.48
C SER A 126 -18.11 9.24 -21.44
N LYS A 127 -19.09 9.41 -22.34
CA LYS A 127 -20.31 8.59 -22.55
C LYS A 127 -20.12 7.09 -22.81
N LYS A 128 -18.91 6.53 -22.71
CA LYS A 128 -18.60 5.18 -23.24
C LYS A 128 -18.62 4.05 -22.21
N GLN A 129 -18.61 4.31 -20.91
CA GLN A 129 -18.81 3.28 -19.88
C GLN A 129 -19.44 3.92 -18.65
N LEU A 130 -20.60 3.40 -18.20
CA LEU A 130 -21.05 3.69 -16.84
C LEU A 130 -20.02 3.10 -15.87
N PRO A 131 -19.60 3.83 -14.82
CA PRO A 131 -18.77 3.24 -13.78
C PRO A 131 -19.49 2.01 -13.20
N PRO A 132 -18.76 0.92 -12.90
CA PRO A 132 -19.36 -0.24 -12.26
C PRO A 132 -20.06 0.19 -10.97
N ARG A 133 -21.28 -0.31 -10.73
CA ARG A 133 -22.00 -0.04 -9.46
C ARG A 133 -21.15 -0.59 -8.32
N LYS A 134 -20.52 0.31 -7.56
CA LYS A 134 -19.72 -0.05 -6.39
C LYS A 134 -20.65 -0.63 -5.33
N THR A 135 -20.38 -1.86 -4.89
CA THR A 135 -21.13 -2.48 -3.81
C THR A 135 -20.39 -2.22 -2.51
N TRP A 136 -20.99 -1.47 -1.58
CA TRP A 136 -20.45 -1.27 -0.23
C TRP A 136 -20.56 -2.52 0.68
N LYS A 137 -20.89 -3.68 0.09
CA LYS A 137 -20.91 -4.95 0.80
C LYS A 137 -19.49 -5.38 1.12
N THR A 138 -19.30 -5.75 2.37
CA THR A 138 -17.99 -6.15 2.89
C THR A 138 -17.94 -7.67 2.97
N ASN A 139 -16.75 -8.25 2.87
CA ASN A 139 -16.62 -9.71 2.92
C ASN A 139 -16.83 -10.17 4.36
N GLU A 140 -17.80 -11.06 4.61
CA GLU A 140 -18.17 -11.49 5.98
C GLU A 140 -17.00 -12.15 6.71
N SER A 141 -16.07 -12.76 5.97
CA SER A 141 -14.84 -13.36 6.51
C SER A 141 -13.88 -12.37 7.18
N LEU A 142 -14.05 -11.07 6.94
CA LEU A 142 -13.22 -10.03 7.56
C LEU A 142 -13.57 -9.82 9.03
N PHE A 143 -14.81 -10.10 9.44
CA PHE A 143 -15.26 -9.84 10.81
C PHE A 143 -14.99 -11.04 11.72
N PRO A 144 -14.48 -10.82 12.95
CA PRO A 144 -14.13 -11.89 13.88
C PRO A 144 -15.36 -12.52 14.58
N CYS A 145 -16.45 -11.76 14.72
CA CYS A 145 -17.67 -12.20 15.39
C CYS A 145 -18.90 -11.48 14.80
N GLU A 146 -20.07 -12.05 15.03
CA GLU A 146 -21.34 -11.34 14.89
C GLU A 146 -21.48 -10.34 16.05
N LEU A 147 -22.00 -9.15 15.76
CA LEU A 147 -22.21 -8.10 16.75
C LEU A 147 -23.39 -8.44 17.66
N SER A 148 -23.36 -7.96 18.91
CA SER A 148 -24.49 -8.09 19.82
C SER A 148 -25.76 -7.40 19.28
N GLU A 149 -26.94 -7.88 19.66
CA GLU A 149 -28.22 -7.26 19.28
C GLU A 149 -28.32 -5.80 19.78
N ASP A 150 -27.73 -5.51 20.95
CA ASP A 150 -27.64 -4.18 21.54
C ASP A 150 -26.78 -3.23 20.68
N THR A 151 -25.65 -3.70 20.16
CA THR A 151 -24.80 -2.89 19.28
C THR A 151 -25.44 -2.73 17.90
N LEU A 152 -26.08 -3.77 17.36
CA LEU A 152 -26.83 -3.68 16.10
C LEU A 152 -28.00 -2.69 16.15
N SER A 153 -28.73 -2.64 17.26
CA SER A 153 -29.80 -1.65 17.45
C SER A 153 -29.23 -0.23 17.52
N CYS A 154 -28.17 0.00 18.31
CA CYS A 154 -27.50 1.30 18.38
C CYS A 154 -27.01 1.82 17.01
N ILE A 155 -26.50 0.92 16.15
CA ILE A 155 -26.06 1.30 14.80
C ILE A 155 -27.26 1.71 13.94
N LYS A 156 -28.35 0.95 13.99
CA LYS A 156 -29.57 1.26 13.22
C LYS A 156 -30.12 2.62 13.63
N ASP A 157 -30.19 2.89 14.92
CA ASP A 157 -30.66 4.17 15.46
C ASP A 157 -29.75 5.32 15.00
N ALA A 158 -28.43 5.15 15.08
CA ALA A 158 -27.47 6.18 14.64
C ALA A 158 -27.55 6.44 13.12
N VAL A 159 -27.71 5.39 12.32
CA VAL A 159 -27.90 5.51 10.87
C VAL A 159 -29.23 6.18 10.53
N GLU A 160 -30.30 5.91 11.27
CA GLU A 160 -31.60 6.58 11.07
C GLU A 160 -31.53 8.07 11.39
N VAL A 161 -30.85 8.46 12.47
CA VAL A 161 -30.57 9.87 12.79
C VAL A 161 -29.78 10.53 11.66
N ALA A 162 -28.75 9.86 11.14
CA ALA A 162 -27.95 10.39 10.03
C ALA A 162 -28.75 10.55 8.73
N VAL A 163 -29.60 9.58 8.38
CA VAL A 163 -30.47 9.65 7.19
C VAL A 163 -31.50 10.77 7.32
N LYS A 164 -32.03 11.01 8.52
CA LYS A 164 -33.01 12.07 8.76
C LYS A 164 -32.42 13.46 8.57
N GLU A 165 -31.19 13.68 9.02
CA GLU A 165 -30.53 14.99 8.94
C GLU A 165 -29.85 15.23 7.60
N TRP A 166 -29.07 14.26 7.11
CA TRP A 166 -28.31 14.41 5.86
C TRP A 166 -29.16 14.15 4.60
N GLY A 167 -30.31 13.49 4.76
CA GLY A 167 -31.20 13.12 3.66
C GLY A 167 -30.89 11.73 3.08
N GLU A 168 -31.92 11.06 2.57
CA GLU A 168 -31.77 9.76 1.91
C GLU A 168 -31.22 9.95 0.48
N LYS A 169 -30.08 9.30 0.17
CA LYS A 169 -29.40 9.34 -1.14
C LYS A 169 -29.15 10.75 -1.68
N SER A 170 -28.81 11.68 -0.80
CA SER A 170 -28.62 13.09 -1.12
C SER A 170 -27.16 13.47 -1.36
N LEU A 171 -26.21 12.76 -0.74
CA LEU A 171 -24.81 13.18 -0.67
C LEU A 171 -23.93 12.57 -1.76
N PRO A 172 -22.91 13.30 -2.23
CA PRO A 172 -21.85 12.74 -3.04
C PRO A 172 -20.97 11.78 -2.21
N GLU A 173 -20.39 10.77 -2.87
CA GLU A 173 -19.57 9.72 -2.21
C GLU A 173 -18.42 10.32 -1.39
N LEU A 174 -17.73 11.32 -1.94
CA LEU A 174 -16.58 11.96 -1.27
C LEU A 174 -17.00 12.63 0.05
N GLU A 175 -18.10 13.38 0.04
CA GLU A 175 -18.60 14.08 1.23
C GLU A 175 -19.11 13.09 2.29
N ALA A 176 -19.74 12.00 1.86
CA ALA A 176 -20.16 10.93 2.77
C ALA A 176 -18.96 10.22 3.42
N GLU A 177 -17.89 9.94 2.66
CA GLU A 177 -16.65 9.36 3.20
C GLU A 177 -15.92 10.33 4.15
N GLU A 178 -15.88 11.62 3.85
CA GLU A 178 -15.31 12.64 4.75
C GLU A 178 -16.08 12.68 6.08
N ARG A 179 -17.41 12.70 6.04
CA ARG A 179 -18.27 12.66 7.25
C ARG A 179 -18.09 11.38 8.05
N LEU A 180 -18.00 10.22 7.38
CA LEU A 180 -17.72 8.95 8.03
C LEU A 180 -16.33 8.97 8.70
N SER A 181 -15.31 9.47 8.00
CA SER A 181 -13.95 9.57 8.53
C SER A 181 -13.93 10.42 9.81
N TYR A 182 -14.56 11.59 9.79
CA TYR A 182 -14.63 12.48 10.94
C TYR A 182 -15.44 11.88 12.11
N SER A 183 -16.44 11.04 11.82
CA SER A 183 -17.20 10.30 12.82
C SER A 183 -16.33 9.24 13.52
N CYS A 184 -15.35 8.66 12.83
CA CYS A 184 -14.41 7.68 13.38
C CYS A 184 -13.25 8.31 14.17
N GLU A 185 -13.05 9.63 14.06
CA GLU A 185 -11.99 10.35 14.79
C GLU A 185 -12.36 10.65 16.24
N LYS A 186 -11.34 10.85 17.10
CA LYS A 186 -11.49 11.14 18.53
C LYS A 186 -11.67 12.65 18.84
N GLY A 187 -11.77 13.49 17.81
CA GLY A 187 -11.86 14.96 17.95
C GLY A 187 -13.21 15.47 18.46
N PRO A 188 -13.27 16.59 19.20
CA PRO A 188 -14.53 17.16 19.65
C PRO A 188 -15.39 17.61 18.44
N THR A 189 -16.68 17.27 18.43
CA THR A 189 -17.62 17.68 17.37
C THR A 189 -18.75 18.50 17.97
N ARG A 190 -19.28 19.45 17.18
CA ARG A 190 -20.50 20.20 17.49
C ARG A 190 -21.74 19.59 16.84
N ASP A 191 -21.54 18.70 15.88
CA ASP A 191 -22.62 18.03 15.14
C ASP A 191 -23.11 16.81 15.94
N GLU A 192 -24.42 16.82 16.24
CA GLU A 192 -25.09 15.75 17.00
C GLU A 192 -25.09 14.42 16.23
N VAL A 193 -25.19 14.44 14.89
CA VAL A 193 -25.17 13.23 14.06
C VAL A 193 -23.80 12.56 14.09
N ILE A 194 -22.74 13.35 14.00
CA ILE A 194 -21.37 12.85 14.08
C ILE A 194 -21.10 12.27 15.47
N ALA A 195 -21.66 12.89 16.52
CA ALA A 195 -21.54 12.37 17.88
C ALA A 195 -22.27 11.03 18.05
N THR A 196 -23.47 10.85 17.51
CA THR A 196 -24.21 9.57 17.59
C THR A 196 -23.55 8.47 16.76
N LEU A 197 -23.05 8.79 15.56
CA LEU A 197 -22.29 7.83 14.75
C LEU A 197 -20.98 7.42 15.45
N ARG A 198 -20.33 8.35 16.15
CA ARG A 198 -19.13 8.06 16.92
C ARG A 198 -19.39 7.14 18.10
N THR A 199 -20.49 7.33 18.84
CA THR A 199 -20.82 6.42 19.95
C THR A 199 -21.13 5.02 19.44
N ALA A 200 -21.83 4.89 18.30
CA ALA A 200 -22.03 3.60 17.64
C ALA A 200 -20.70 2.98 17.18
N PHE A 201 -19.82 3.77 16.57
CA PHE A 201 -18.48 3.33 16.15
C PHE A 201 -17.65 2.81 17.33
N MET A 202 -17.62 3.53 18.45
CA MET A 202 -16.87 3.12 19.65
C MET A 202 -17.39 1.80 20.21
N LYS A 203 -18.72 1.61 20.28
CA LYS A 203 -19.32 0.34 20.73
C LYS A 203 -18.89 -0.84 19.85
N ILE A 204 -18.92 -0.68 18.53
CA ILE A 204 -18.45 -1.72 17.59
C ILE A 204 -16.96 -2.01 17.82
N ALA A 205 -16.15 -0.95 17.91
CA ALA A 205 -14.71 -1.07 18.08
C ALA A 205 -14.37 -1.81 19.38
N ASP A 206 -15.08 -1.53 20.48
CA ASP A 206 -14.88 -2.18 21.77
C ASP A 206 -15.25 -3.68 21.74
N GLU A 207 -16.33 -4.07 21.06
CA GLU A 207 -16.67 -5.50 20.87
C GLU A 207 -15.58 -6.23 20.08
N PHE A 208 -15.14 -5.68 18.94
CA PHE A 208 -14.07 -6.28 18.15
C PHE A 208 -12.71 -6.25 18.85
N LYS A 209 -12.50 -5.29 19.75
CA LYS A 209 -11.26 -5.17 20.53
C LYS A 209 -11.04 -6.37 21.44
N ILE A 210 -12.11 -6.93 22.03
CA ILE A 210 -12.03 -8.12 22.89
C ILE A 210 -11.42 -9.29 22.13
N TYR A 211 -11.90 -9.55 20.90
CA TYR A 211 -11.41 -10.64 20.05
C TYR A 211 -9.99 -10.36 19.53
N THR A 212 -9.74 -9.15 19.02
CA THR A 212 -8.44 -8.78 18.45
C THR A 212 -7.33 -8.78 19.49
N GLU A 213 -7.61 -8.43 20.76
CA GLU A 213 -6.63 -8.51 21.86
C GLU A 213 -6.29 -9.97 22.23
N GLU A 214 -7.27 -10.87 22.23
CA GLU A 214 -7.01 -12.30 22.46
C GLU A 214 -6.19 -12.89 21.30
N GLU A 215 -6.57 -12.55 20.07
CA GLU A 215 -5.86 -12.96 18.86
C GLU A 215 -4.42 -12.42 18.84
N LYS A 216 -4.24 -11.15 19.22
CA LYS A 216 -2.92 -10.52 19.36
C LYS A 216 -2.01 -11.30 20.31
N LYS A 217 -2.51 -11.74 21.48
CA LYS A 217 -1.71 -12.55 22.43
C LYS A 217 -1.25 -13.86 21.80
N LYS A 218 -2.12 -14.53 21.04
CA LYS A 218 -1.78 -15.77 20.32
C LYS A 218 -0.73 -15.51 19.23
N VAL A 219 -0.88 -14.43 18.46
CA VAL A 219 0.08 -14.04 17.41
C VAL A 219 1.45 -13.68 17.99
N ILE A 220 1.50 -12.97 19.12
CA ILE A 220 2.75 -12.67 19.82
C ILE A 220 3.44 -13.97 20.27
N ALA A 221 2.68 -14.93 20.81
CA ALA A 221 3.20 -16.23 21.24
C ALA A 221 3.78 -17.07 20.08
N THR A 222 3.24 -16.94 18.86
CA THR A 222 3.78 -17.60 17.66
C THR A 222 4.97 -16.87 17.03
N GLY A 223 5.38 -15.72 17.60
CA GLY A 223 6.54 -14.93 17.17
C GLY A 223 6.21 -13.69 16.34
N GLY A 224 4.94 -13.28 16.27
CA GLY A 224 4.50 -12.08 15.55
C GLY A 224 4.53 -12.20 14.03
N LEU A 225 4.48 -11.08 13.31
CA LEU A 225 4.44 -11.06 11.85
C LEU A 225 5.77 -11.57 11.24
N HIS A 226 5.69 -12.54 10.34
CA HIS A 226 6.82 -13.00 9.53
C HIS A 226 6.77 -12.37 8.14
N VAL A 227 7.84 -11.67 7.76
CA VAL A 227 7.97 -11.03 6.45
C VAL A 227 8.92 -11.84 5.57
N VAL A 228 8.45 -12.23 4.40
CA VAL A 228 9.19 -13.00 3.40
C VAL A 228 9.44 -12.11 2.19
N GLY A 229 10.69 -11.75 1.92
CA GLY A 229 11.08 -11.13 0.65
C GLY A 229 11.42 -12.21 -0.37
N THR A 230 10.85 -12.14 -1.57
CA THR A 230 11.13 -13.12 -2.64
C THR A 230 12.20 -12.67 -3.62
N GLU A 231 12.59 -11.40 -3.56
CA GLU A 231 13.68 -10.76 -4.30
C GLU A 231 14.14 -9.53 -3.52
N ARG A 232 15.29 -8.97 -3.90
CA ARG A 232 15.67 -7.63 -3.47
C ARG A 232 15.12 -6.59 -4.44
N HIS A 233 14.80 -5.43 -3.93
CA HIS A 233 14.43 -4.28 -4.73
C HIS A 233 15.66 -3.51 -5.20
N GLU A 234 15.46 -2.58 -6.13
CA GLU A 234 16.50 -1.71 -6.68
C GLU A 234 17.21 -0.87 -5.62
N SER A 235 16.56 -0.64 -4.47
CA SER A 235 17.15 0.05 -3.33
C SER A 235 16.91 -0.70 -2.04
N ARG A 236 17.95 -0.72 -1.19
CA ARG A 236 17.92 -1.27 0.16
C ARG A 236 16.88 -0.57 1.03
N ARG A 237 16.56 0.69 0.74
CA ARG A 237 15.51 1.43 1.45
C ARG A 237 14.15 0.75 1.30
N ILE A 238 13.83 0.24 0.12
CA ILE A 238 12.54 -0.42 -0.16
C ILE A 238 12.50 -1.78 0.55
N ASP A 239 13.60 -2.54 0.51
CA ASP A 239 13.69 -3.79 1.27
C ASP A 239 13.50 -3.56 2.78
N ASN A 240 14.11 -2.51 3.33
CA ASN A 240 13.93 -2.15 4.75
C ASN A 240 12.49 -1.71 5.06
N GLN A 241 11.77 -1.10 4.11
CA GLN A 241 10.35 -0.78 4.30
C GLN A 241 9.50 -2.05 4.38
N LEU A 242 9.82 -3.07 3.57
CA LEU A 242 9.17 -4.38 3.65
C LEU A 242 9.47 -5.04 5.01
N ARG A 243 10.75 -5.08 5.44
CA ARG A 243 11.14 -5.61 6.76
C ARG A 243 10.43 -4.90 7.92
N GLY A 244 10.35 -3.57 7.85
CA GLY A 244 9.69 -2.70 8.82
C GLY A 244 8.16 -2.80 8.88
N ARG A 245 7.54 -3.67 8.07
CA ARG A 245 6.14 -4.07 8.27
C ARG A 245 5.98 -4.96 9.50
N SER A 246 7.01 -5.71 9.87
CA SER A 246 7.06 -6.48 11.13
C SER A 246 7.70 -5.68 12.26
N GLY A 247 7.51 -6.13 13.51
CA GLY A 247 8.25 -5.61 14.67
C GLY A 247 7.83 -4.20 15.12
N ARG A 248 6.58 -3.81 14.87
CA ARG A 248 6.09 -2.45 15.17
C ARG A 248 5.79 -2.27 16.65
N GLN A 249 6.06 -1.08 17.20
CA GLN A 249 5.81 -0.76 18.61
C GLN A 249 6.48 -1.74 19.60
N GLY A 250 7.58 -2.38 19.19
CA GLY A 250 8.27 -3.39 20.01
C GLY A 250 7.62 -4.78 19.99
N ASP A 251 6.58 -5.00 19.17
CA ASP A 251 6.02 -6.33 18.94
C ASP A 251 7.10 -7.29 18.38
N PRO A 252 7.02 -8.61 18.65
CA PRO A 252 7.90 -9.57 18.02
C PRO A 252 7.65 -9.64 16.51
N GLY A 253 8.69 -9.97 15.76
CA GLY A 253 8.62 -10.10 14.32
C GLY A 253 9.90 -10.70 13.77
N SER A 254 9.83 -11.21 12.54
CA SER A 254 11.02 -11.66 11.83
C SER A 254 10.88 -11.36 10.35
N SER A 255 12.01 -11.12 9.70
CA SER A 255 12.06 -10.92 8.26
C SER A 255 13.16 -11.79 7.66
N ARG A 256 12.88 -12.41 6.51
CA ARG A 256 13.83 -13.25 5.79
C ARG A 256 13.64 -13.06 4.29
N PHE A 257 14.73 -12.99 3.54
CA PHE A 257 14.69 -12.88 2.08
C PHE A 257 15.18 -14.18 1.46
N PHE A 258 14.47 -14.65 0.44
CA PHE A 258 14.81 -15.77 -0.40
C PHE A 258 15.19 -15.21 -1.76
N LEU A 259 16.43 -15.39 -2.18
CA LEU A 259 17.01 -14.77 -3.37
C LEU A 259 17.48 -15.84 -4.35
N SER A 260 17.52 -15.53 -5.64
CA SER A 260 18.13 -16.38 -6.67
C SER A 260 19.25 -15.63 -7.37
N LEU A 261 20.34 -16.30 -7.72
CA LEU A 261 21.39 -15.72 -8.57
C LEU A 261 20.88 -15.38 -9.98
N GLU A 262 19.74 -15.94 -10.39
CA GLU A 262 19.05 -15.64 -11.64
C GLU A 262 18.10 -14.42 -11.57
N ASP A 263 17.90 -13.82 -10.38
CA ASP A 263 17.03 -12.66 -10.24
C ASP A 263 17.56 -11.47 -11.08
N ASN A 264 16.64 -10.61 -11.54
CA ASN A 264 16.95 -9.55 -12.51
C ASN A 264 18.09 -8.62 -12.07
N ILE A 265 18.11 -8.21 -10.80
CA ILE A 265 19.16 -7.33 -10.26
C ILE A 265 20.55 -7.97 -10.41
N PHE A 266 20.67 -9.25 -10.04
CA PHE A 266 21.96 -9.93 -10.05
C PHE A 266 22.39 -10.31 -11.46
N ARG A 267 21.44 -10.63 -12.34
CA ARG A 267 21.72 -10.88 -13.76
C ARG A 267 22.27 -9.64 -14.47
N ILE A 268 21.72 -8.46 -14.19
CA ILE A 268 22.10 -7.22 -14.87
C ILE A 268 23.34 -6.57 -14.21
N PHE A 269 23.42 -6.58 -12.87
CA PHE A 269 24.44 -5.82 -12.13
C PHE A 269 25.46 -6.68 -11.36
N GLY A 270 25.32 -8.01 -11.40
CA GLY A 270 26.18 -8.95 -10.67
C GLY A 270 27.60 -9.09 -11.19
N GLY A 271 27.83 -8.76 -12.46
CA GLY A 271 29.14 -8.85 -13.12
C GLY A 271 29.79 -10.23 -13.03
N ASP A 272 31.10 -10.29 -13.22
CA ASP A 272 31.87 -11.55 -13.33
C ASP A 272 31.90 -12.35 -12.02
N ARG A 273 31.81 -11.69 -10.86
CA ARG A 273 31.86 -12.36 -9.55
C ARG A 273 30.65 -13.27 -9.33
N ILE A 274 29.45 -12.78 -9.64
CA ILE A 274 28.23 -13.58 -9.48
C ILE A 274 28.20 -14.71 -10.52
N GLN A 275 28.64 -14.45 -11.75
CA GLN A 275 28.75 -15.49 -12.78
C GLN A 275 29.76 -16.59 -12.39
N GLY A 276 30.91 -16.24 -11.82
CA GLY A 276 31.88 -17.20 -11.32
C GLY A 276 31.33 -18.06 -10.17
N LEU A 277 30.54 -17.47 -9.28
CA LEU A 277 29.82 -18.20 -8.23
C LEU A 277 28.80 -19.17 -8.83
N MET A 278 28.01 -18.75 -9.82
CA MET A 278 27.04 -19.61 -10.51
C MET A 278 27.71 -20.84 -11.16
N GLN A 279 28.92 -20.68 -11.70
CA GLN A 279 29.67 -21.78 -12.33
C GLN A 279 30.33 -22.72 -11.31
N ALA A 280 30.80 -22.19 -10.18
CA ALA A 280 31.43 -22.96 -9.13
C ALA A 280 30.44 -23.86 -8.36
N PHE A 281 29.21 -23.38 -8.16
CA PHE A 281 28.17 -24.11 -7.44
C PHE A 281 27.36 -25.01 -8.39
N ARG A 282 27.82 -26.25 -8.59
CA ARG A 282 27.17 -27.24 -9.48
C ARG A 282 25.96 -27.97 -8.88
N VAL A 283 25.69 -27.82 -7.59
CA VAL A 283 24.59 -28.54 -6.92
C VAL A 283 23.30 -27.72 -6.99
N GLU A 284 22.23 -28.36 -7.44
CA GLU A 284 20.88 -27.78 -7.48
C GLU A 284 20.28 -27.78 -6.05
N ASP A 285 19.50 -26.76 -5.73
CA ASP A 285 18.56 -26.69 -4.59
C ASP A 285 19.08 -26.55 -3.15
N LEU A 286 20.38 -26.46 -2.89
CA LEU A 286 20.87 -26.17 -1.53
C LEU A 286 20.90 -24.66 -1.25
N PRO A 287 20.39 -24.20 -0.09
CA PRO A 287 20.51 -22.81 0.33
C PRO A 287 21.97 -22.47 0.61
N ILE A 288 22.45 -21.37 0.05
CA ILE A 288 23.81 -20.87 0.25
C ILE A 288 23.75 -19.71 1.23
N GLU A 289 24.13 -19.98 2.48
CA GLU A 289 24.30 -18.96 3.50
C GLU A 289 25.79 -18.64 3.66
N SER A 290 26.25 -17.55 3.05
CA SER A 290 27.64 -17.10 3.18
C SER A 290 27.72 -15.59 3.31
N LYS A 291 28.48 -15.12 4.31
CA LYS A 291 28.76 -13.69 4.51
C LYS A 291 29.46 -13.05 3.30
N MET A 292 30.23 -13.82 2.54
CA MET A 292 30.88 -13.34 1.31
C MET A 292 29.85 -13.07 0.21
N LEU A 293 28.87 -13.97 0.07
CA LEU A 293 27.81 -13.84 -0.92
C LEU A 293 26.92 -12.63 -0.59
N THR A 294 26.48 -12.48 0.66
CA THR A 294 25.68 -11.33 1.09
C THR A 294 26.37 -10.00 0.75
N ARG A 295 27.69 -9.88 0.96
CA ARG A 295 28.46 -8.68 0.59
C ARG A 295 28.45 -8.43 -0.92
N ALA A 296 28.60 -9.47 -1.74
CA ALA A 296 28.55 -9.32 -3.20
C ALA A 296 27.16 -8.88 -3.68
N LEU A 297 26.08 -9.39 -3.06
CA LEU A 297 24.72 -8.96 -3.36
C LEU A 297 24.47 -7.50 -2.93
N ASP A 298 24.98 -7.10 -1.76
CA ASP A 298 24.93 -5.71 -1.29
C ASP A 298 25.69 -4.76 -2.24
N GLU A 299 26.86 -5.18 -2.77
CA GLU A 299 27.61 -4.42 -3.77
C GLU A 299 26.83 -4.25 -5.08
N ALA A 300 26.19 -5.32 -5.57
CA ALA A 300 25.35 -5.26 -6.77
C ALA A 300 24.18 -4.28 -6.57
N GLN A 301 23.50 -4.34 -5.43
CA GLN A 301 22.40 -3.44 -5.10
C GLN A 301 22.85 -1.97 -5.01
N ARG A 302 24.01 -1.69 -4.42
CA ARG A 302 24.58 -0.32 -4.39
C ARG A 302 24.87 0.22 -5.80
N LYS A 303 25.32 -0.62 -6.73
CA LYS A 303 25.50 -0.22 -8.14
C LYS A 303 24.18 0.18 -8.78
N VAL A 304 23.10 -0.55 -8.50
CA VAL A 304 21.75 -0.21 -8.98
C VAL A 304 21.29 1.13 -8.41
N GLU A 305 21.50 1.36 -7.11
CA GLU A 305 21.15 2.63 -6.48
C GLU A 305 21.89 3.81 -7.10
N ASN A 306 23.20 3.66 -7.35
CA ASN A 306 24.00 4.69 -8.01
C ASN A 306 23.56 4.95 -9.45
N TYR A 307 23.25 3.89 -10.21
CA TYR A 307 22.75 4.01 -11.58
C TYR A 307 21.45 4.85 -11.63
N PHE A 308 20.48 4.56 -10.77
CA PHE A 308 19.25 5.37 -10.70
C PHE A 308 19.46 6.76 -10.09
N PHE A 309 20.46 6.94 -9.23
CA PHE A 309 20.84 8.25 -8.74
C PHE A 309 21.36 9.13 -9.88
N ASP A 310 22.26 8.62 -10.71
CA ASP A 310 22.82 9.34 -11.85
C ASP A 310 21.74 9.74 -12.87
N ILE A 311 20.81 8.82 -13.17
CA ILE A 311 19.65 9.13 -14.03
C ILE A 311 18.83 10.28 -13.44
N ARG A 312 18.50 10.23 -12.15
CA ARG A 312 17.71 11.30 -11.50
C ARG A 312 18.46 12.62 -11.46
N LYS A 313 19.77 12.59 -11.23
CA LYS A 313 20.63 13.77 -11.26
C LYS A 313 20.62 14.42 -12.66
N GLN A 314 20.83 13.62 -13.70
CA GLN A 314 20.82 14.13 -15.07
C GLN A 314 19.45 14.71 -15.44
N LEU A 315 18.34 14.05 -15.08
CA LEU A 315 17.00 14.59 -15.28
C LEU A 315 16.79 15.92 -14.55
N PHE A 316 17.28 16.05 -13.32
CA PHE A 316 17.20 17.29 -12.55
C PHE A 316 18.00 18.43 -13.20
N GLU A 317 19.21 18.16 -13.67
CA GLU A 317 20.05 19.15 -14.37
C GLU A 317 19.38 19.67 -15.66
N TYR A 318 18.73 18.80 -16.43
CA TYR A 318 17.95 19.23 -17.60
C TYR A 318 16.69 20.02 -17.21
N ASP A 319 16.00 19.61 -16.15
CA ASP A 319 14.80 20.31 -15.68
C ASP A 319 15.14 21.71 -15.14
N GLU A 320 16.30 21.90 -14.51
CA GLU A 320 16.73 23.19 -13.96
C GLU A 320 16.76 24.30 -15.04
N VAL A 321 17.29 23.98 -16.23
CA VAL A 321 17.31 24.91 -17.37
C VAL A 321 15.90 25.26 -17.82
N LEU A 322 15.03 24.26 -17.97
CA LEU A 322 13.64 24.46 -18.38
C LEU A 322 12.82 25.18 -17.31
N ASN A 323 13.12 24.94 -16.04
CA ASN A 323 12.45 25.56 -14.92
C ASN A 323 12.76 27.06 -14.87
N SER A 324 14.02 27.46 -15.08
CA SER A 324 14.39 28.88 -15.19
C SER A 324 13.64 29.61 -16.32
N GLN A 325 13.48 28.96 -17.47
CA GLN A 325 12.68 29.50 -18.58
C GLN A 325 11.20 29.58 -18.23
N ARG A 326 10.64 28.52 -17.62
CA ARG A 326 9.25 28.47 -17.15
C ARG A 326 8.97 29.58 -16.15
N ASP A 327 9.85 29.82 -15.19
CA ASP A 327 9.67 30.85 -14.17
C ASP A 327 9.54 32.24 -14.78
N ARG A 328 10.39 32.58 -15.76
CA ARG A 328 10.29 33.86 -16.49
C ARG A 328 8.98 33.98 -17.26
N VAL A 329 8.64 32.97 -18.06
CA VAL A 329 7.41 32.98 -18.87
C VAL A 329 6.15 33.01 -17.98
N TYR A 330 6.14 32.25 -16.89
CA TYR A 330 5.03 32.22 -15.94
C TYR A 330 4.93 33.51 -15.12
N ALA A 331 6.05 34.18 -14.83
CA ALA A 331 6.03 35.51 -14.23
C ALA A 331 5.36 36.52 -15.18
N GLU A 332 5.79 36.59 -16.44
CA GLU A 332 5.18 37.51 -17.42
C GLU A 332 3.71 37.17 -17.69
N ARG A 333 3.38 35.89 -17.82
CA ARG A 333 2.00 35.45 -18.02
C ARG A 333 1.12 35.81 -16.82
N ARG A 334 1.60 35.63 -15.59
CA ARG A 334 0.86 36.04 -14.38
C ARG A 334 0.71 37.55 -14.30
N ARG A 335 1.77 38.31 -14.63
CA ARG A 335 1.73 39.78 -14.70
C ARG A 335 0.63 40.25 -15.66
N ALA A 336 0.58 39.67 -16.86
CA ALA A 336 -0.43 40.00 -17.86
C ALA A 336 -1.85 39.62 -17.40
N LEU A 337 -2.05 38.41 -16.87
CA LEU A 337 -3.38 37.94 -16.45
C LEU A 337 -3.93 38.63 -15.20
N ALA A 338 -3.05 39.07 -14.30
CA ALA A 338 -3.45 39.75 -13.06
C ALA A 338 -3.60 41.27 -13.22
N SER A 339 -3.11 41.85 -14.31
CA SER A 339 -3.21 43.28 -14.57
C SER A 339 -4.62 43.68 -15.01
N GLY A 340 -5.08 44.83 -14.55
CA GLY A 340 -6.34 45.43 -15.02
C GLY A 340 -6.26 46.03 -16.42
N SER A 341 -5.04 46.35 -16.91
CA SER A 341 -4.79 46.84 -18.27
C SER A 341 -3.44 46.32 -18.79
N LEU A 342 -3.38 45.99 -20.08
CA LEU A 342 -2.17 45.49 -20.75
C LEU A 342 -1.41 46.57 -21.52
N GLU A 343 -1.93 47.80 -21.55
CA GLU A 343 -1.43 48.88 -22.41
C GLU A 343 0.04 49.20 -22.14
N SER A 344 0.42 49.35 -20.86
CA SER A 344 1.81 49.62 -20.47
C SER A 344 2.78 48.50 -20.87
N LEU A 345 2.35 47.23 -20.74
CA LEU A 345 3.17 46.07 -21.10
C LEU A 345 3.35 45.96 -22.63
N ILE A 346 2.33 46.31 -23.41
CA ILE A 346 2.40 46.31 -24.88
C ILE A 346 3.33 47.42 -25.36
N VAL A 347 3.27 48.61 -24.75
CA VAL A 347 4.18 49.72 -25.10
C VAL A 347 5.63 49.36 -24.78
N GLU A 348 5.90 48.78 -23.60
CA GLU A 348 7.25 48.31 -23.23
C GLU A 348 7.79 47.29 -24.24
N TYR A 349 6.99 46.30 -24.65
CA TYR A 349 7.41 45.34 -25.66
C TYR A 349 7.57 45.95 -27.06
N ALA A 350 6.76 46.95 -27.42
CA ALA A 350 6.89 47.65 -28.69
C ALA A 350 8.20 48.45 -28.75
N GLU A 351 8.55 49.16 -27.67
CA GLU A 351 9.83 49.89 -27.55
C GLU A 351 11.02 48.93 -27.66
N LEU A 352 11.03 47.84 -26.86
CA LEU A 352 12.09 46.82 -26.93
C LEU A 352 12.23 46.22 -28.34
N THR A 353 11.12 45.94 -29.02
CA THR A 353 11.16 45.39 -30.39
C THR A 353 11.68 46.42 -31.40
N MET A 354 11.36 47.70 -31.22
CA MET A 354 11.88 48.77 -32.08
C MET A 354 13.39 48.93 -31.91
N ASP A 355 13.88 48.90 -30.67
CA ASP A 355 15.30 48.96 -30.36
C ASP A 355 16.05 47.76 -30.96
N ASP A 356 15.56 46.53 -30.79
CA ASP A 356 16.14 45.32 -31.38
C ASP A 356 16.22 45.39 -32.93
N ILE A 357 15.24 46.01 -33.60
CA ILE A 357 15.23 46.17 -35.06
C ILE A 357 16.25 47.22 -35.52
N LEU A 358 16.45 48.28 -34.72
CA LEU A 358 17.36 49.38 -35.04
C LEU A 358 18.83 49.08 -34.69
N GLU A 359 19.08 48.15 -33.77
CA GLU A 359 20.44 47.67 -33.41
C GLU A 359 21.03 46.64 -34.41
N VAL A 360 20.27 46.23 -35.44
CA VAL A 360 20.76 45.48 -36.62
C VAL A 360 21.30 46.44 -37.67
#